data_AF-A0A7S1LFN7-F1
#
_entry.id   AF-A0A7S1LFN7-F1
#
_cell.length_a   1.000
_cell.length_b   1.000
_cell.length_c   1.000
_cell.angle_alpha   90.00
_cell.angle_beta   90.00
_cell.angle_gamma   90.00
#
_symmetry.space_group_name_H-M   'P 1'
#
loop_
_entity.id
_entity.type
_entity.pdbx_description
1 polymer ?
#
loop_
_entity_poly.entity_id
_entity_poly.type
_entity_poly.pdbx_seq_one_letter_code
_entity_poly.pdbx_strand_id
1 'polypeptide(L)'
;STIPGIPEEAYRPVADHWAQAPPLFRGSPVLLAEVAEFVRSLLASDPFGTGDQVPFVNFRPPSEGKVVVISQRQLAFLVANTFMGNTIPASDGLSALLRRCSVKRASGFLYSLLSFLAVLSRELGPGDQGSMLVAAAPRALDDSWRQRVASSTLRAPTVCEQQPGGGTTCGLSDFMSAGTPFQALTDIAGGVVGGGAQLCDLADSQDESLVQFYSEVLAFAFFTSAAPGAATDSAMLPVPFTLLGARRYLQDIVGESLIGGHCGAVHQQNWLNDNIQTQTVVVPITGVDITVSAGAFVAVASACTACMAGTTCSIGNSMNNLCDTQRRHLDDDISRWYQAYEATMYDASVQEAFRRVVRRIGTGPWGAGVWYGDSQQYFLAVWLATSLLSSGTSLDYYVYDHFCENPGNQCYLYGATGCSDCIARSKAVQLNAANCGQLSYHDMVQRFNSMPAQALYSALKTVAGPPKTVFDLLAAA
;
A
#
# COMPACT_ATOMS: atom_id res chain seq x y z
N SER A 1 20.69 -23.02 -12.88
CA SER A 1 20.80 -21.84 -13.77
C SER A 1 20.93 -20.61 -12.89
N THR A 2 21.72 -19.62 -13.28
CA THR A 2 21.82 -18.33 -12.59
C THR A 2 20.90 -17.31 -13.26
N ILE A 3 20.35 -16.36 -12.52
CA ILE A 3 19.65 -15.20 -13.08
C ILE A 3 20.68 -14.09 -13.29
N PRO A 4 20.93 -13.62 -14.53
CA PRO A 4 21.84 -12.51 -14.79
C PRO A 4 21.60 -11.30 -13.88
N GLY A 5 22.67 -10.77 -13.27
CA GLY A 5 22.57 -9.62 -12.36
C GLY A 5 22.11 -9.94 -10.93
N ILE A 6 21.78 -11.19 -10.64
CA ILE A 6 21.47 -11.68 -9.29
C ILE A 6 22.56 -12.70 -8.91
N PRO A 7 23.34 -12.44 -7.84
CA PRO A 7 24.36 -13.37 -7.37
C PRO A 7 23.77 -14.75 -7.07
N GLU A 8 24.52 -15.81 -7.36
CA GLU A 8 24.05 -17.19 -7.15
C GLU A 8 23.66 -17.41 -5.68
N GLU A 9 24.38 -16.81 -4.73
CA GLU A 9 24.09 -16.89 -3.30
C GLU A 9 22.74 -16.29 -2.90
N ALA A 10 22.18 -15.36 -3.68
CA ALA A 10 20.86 -14.77 -3.43
C ALA A 10 19.75 -15.61 -4.08
N TYR A 11 19.97 -16.10 -5.30
CA TYR A 11 18.97 -16.86 -6.05
C TYR A 11 18.88 -18.35 -5.63
N ARG A 12 20.02 -18.98 -5.38
CA ARG A 12 20.10 -20.43 -5.14
C ARG A 12 19.27 -20.91 -3.95
N PRO A 13 19.24 -20.22 -2.79
CA PRO A 13 18.37 -20.65 -1.68
C PRO A 13 16.88 -20.65 -2.06
N VAL A 14 16.44 -19.66 -2.84
CA VAL A 14 15.06 -19.57 -3.35
C VAL A 14 14.78 -20.74 -4.31
N ALA A 15 15.68 -20.99 -5.26
CA ALA A 15 15.51 -22.06 -6.24
C ALA A 15 15.54 -23.46 -5.61
N ASP A 16 16.47 -23.70 -4.68
CA ASP A 16 16.62 -24.98 -3.97
C ASP A 16 15.39 -25.26 -3.12
N HIS A 17 14.85 -24.24 -2.43
CA HIS A 17 13.59 -24.38 -1.69
C HIS A 17 12.41 -24.68 -2.61
N TRP A 18 12.26 -23.95 -3.73
CA TRP A 18 11.21 -24.22 -4.72
C TRP A 18 11.29 -25.66 -5.24
N ALA A 19 12.50 -26.15 -5.52
CA ALA A 19 12.71 -27.50 -6.03
C ALA A 19 12.37 -28.58 -5.00
N GLN A 20 12.67 -28.33 -3.72
CA GLN A 20 12.39 -29.26 -2.62
C GLN A 20 10.91 -29.29 -2.22
N ALA A 21 10.27 -28.13 -2.19
CA ALA A 21 8.88 -27.96 -1.81
C ALA A 21 8.18 -26.98 -2.78
N PRO A 22 7.79 -27.44 -3.99
CA PRO A 22 7.10 -26.58 -4.94
C PRO A 22 5.82 -26.01 -4.31
N PRO A 23 5.60 -24.69 -4.36
CA PRO A 23 4.39 -24.10 -3.84
C PRO A 23 3.18 -24.58 -4.64
N LEU A 24 2.05 -24.71 -3.95
CA LEU A 24 0.78 -25.05 -4.59
C LEU A 24 0.13 -23.77 -5.11
N PHE A 25 -0.48 -23.87 -6.30
CA PHE A 25 -1.44 -22.89 -6.78
C PHE A 25 -2.75 -23.60 -7.13
N ARG A 26 -3.86 -23.21 -6.50
CA ARG A 26 -5.19 -23.83 -6.63
C ARG A 26 -5.13 -25.35 -6.47
N GLY A 27 -4.40 -25.79 -5.45
CA GLY A 27 -4.26 -27.21 -5.10
C GLY A 27 -3.29 -28.02 -5.97
N SER A 28 -2.58 -27.40 -6.93
CA SER A 28 -1.59 -28.10 -7.78
C SER A 28 -0.19 -27.50 -7.63
N PRO A 29 0.88 -28.30 -7.51
CA PRO A 29 2.24 -27.78 -7.40
C PRO A 29 2.63 -27.01 -8.66
N VAL A 30 3.32 -25.89 -8.52
CA VAL A 30 3.91 -25.13 -9.64
C VAL A 30 5.41 -25.39 -9.67
N LEU A 31 5.92 -26.01 -10.73
CA LEU A 31 7.33 -26.36 -10.87
C LEU A 31 8.11 -25.22 -11.53
N LEU A 32 9.36 -25.01 -11.10
CA LEU A 32 10.26 -24.04 -11.76
C LEU A 32 10.40 -24.29 -13.27
N ALA A 33 10.33 -25.55 -13.71
CA ALA A 33 10.39 -25.90 -15.12
C ALA A 33 9.21 -25.32 -15.93
N GLU A 34 8.01 -25.29 -15.36
CA GLU A 34 6.81 -24.72 -15.97
C GLU A 34 6.91 -23.20 -16.05
N VAL A 35 7.39 -22.56 -14.97
CA VAL A 35 7.69 -21.12 -14.96
C VAL A 35 8.72 -20.76 -16.04
N ALA A 36 9.78 -21.57 -16.16
CA ALA A 36 10.83 -21.37 -17.17
C ALA A 36 10.32 -21.56 -18.60
N GLU A 37 9.37 -22.46 -18.84
CA GLU A 37 8.70 -22.63 -20.14
C GLU A 37 7.81 -21.43 -20.47
N PHE A 38 7.04 -20.93 -19.50
CA PHE A 38 6.26 -19.72 -19.65
C PHE A 38 7.14 -18.51 -19.96
N VAL A 39 8.25 -18.31 -19.22
CA VAL A 39 9.24 -17.25 -19.49
C VAL A 39 9.82 -17.37 -20.91
N ARG A 40 10.19 -18.58 -21.35
CA ARG A 40 10.66 -18.80 -22.73
C ARG A 40 9.60 -18.41 -23.76
N SER A 41 8.34 -18.78 -23.52
CA SER A 41 7.23 -18.39 -24.40
C SER A 41 7.03 -16.87 -24.44
N LEU A 42 7.10 -16.19 -23.30
CA LEU A 42 6.95 -14.73 -23.25
C LEU A 42 8.03 -14.06 -24.11
N LEU A 43 9.30 -14.41 -23.87
CA LEU A 43 10.44 -13.83 -24.57
C LEU A 43 10.41 -14.10 -26.08
N ALA A 44 9.88 -15.25 -26.50
CA ALA A 44 9.73 -15.59 -27.92
C ALA A 44 8.55 -14.87 -28.61
N SER A 45 7.53 -14.46 -27.84
CA SER A 45 6.27 -13.97 -28.39
C SER A 45 6.18 -12.46 -28.64
N ASP A 46 7.05 -11.65 -28.00
CA ASP A 46 6.98 -10.18 -27.97
C ASP A 46 5.53 -9.65 -27.84
N PRO A 47 4.95 -9.65 -26.62
CA PRO A 47 3.56 -9.26 -26.43
C PRO A 47 3.29 -7.76 -26.67
N PHE A 48 4.31 -6.96 -26.92
CA PHE A 48 4.15 -5.58 -27.36
C PHE A 48 4.06 -5.47 -28.90
N GLY A 49 4.63 -6.44 -29.64
CA GLY A 49 4.71 -6.40 -31.09
C GLY A 49 5.61 -5.27 -31.60
N THR A 50 6.58 -4.85 -30.78
CA THR A 50 7.45 -3.69 -31.02
C THR A 50 8.90 -4.09 -31.31
N GLY A 51 9.21 -5.39 -31.39
CA GLY A 51 10.54 -5.92 -31.62
C GLY A 51 11.47 -5.62 -30.45
N ASP A 52 12.62 -4.98 -30.73
CA ASP A 52 13.62 -4.61 -29.71
C ASP A 52 13.25 -3.36 -28.90
N GLN A 53 12.03 -2.86 -29.04
CA GLN A 53 11.54 -1.67 -28.34
C GLN A 53 10.44 -2.06 -27.35
N VAL A 54 10.26 -1.22 -26.33
CA VAL A 54 9.15 -1.31 -25.37
C VAL A 54 8.60 0.10 -25.17
N PRO A 55 7.26 0.30 -25.19
CA PRO A 55 6.66 1.57 -24.81
C PRO A 55 7.07 1.97 -23.40
N PHE A 56 7.66 3.16 -23.24
CA PHE A 56 8.20 3.60 -21.96
C PHE A 56 7.68 4.99 -21.56
N VAL A 57 7.08 5.06 -20.38
CA VAL A 57 6.74 6.31 -19.70
C VAL A 57 7.50 6.30 -18.38
N ASN A 58 8.26 7.36 -18.13
CA ASN A 58 9.08 7.47 -16.94
C ASN A 58 8.33 8.19 -15.82
N PHE A 59 7.98 7.49 -14.74
CA PHE A 59 7.31 8.07 -13.56
C PHE A 59 8.23 8.90 -12.64
N ARG A 60 9.51 9.11 -13.00
CA ARG A 60 10.37 10.06 -12.28
C ARG A 60 9.74 11.46 -12.23
N PRO A 61 9.88 12.21 -11.12
CA PRO A 61 9.46 13.60 -11.04
C PRO A 61 9.98 14.49 -12.19
N PRO A 62 9.19 15.48 -12.66
CA PRO A 62 7.78 15.70 -12.34
C PRO A 62 6.91 14.54 -12.86
N SER A 63 6.14 13.90 -11.98
CA SER A 63 5.39 12.67 -12.28
C SER A 63 3.92 12.95 -12.62
N GLU A 64 3.47 14.19 -12.46
CA GLU A 64 2.07 14.59 -12.51
C GLU A 64 1.39 14.18 -13.83
N GLY A 65 0.21 13.57 -13.72
CA GLY A 65 -0.64 13.23 -14.87
C GLY A 65 -0.13 12.10 -15.75
N LYS A 66 0.98 11.44 -15.40
CA LYS A 66 1.50 10.29 -16.16
C LYS A 66 0.58 9.09 -16.00
N VAL A 67 0.36 8.38 -17.11
CA VAL A 67 -0.47 7.18 -17.19
C VAL A 67 0.24 6.11 -18.01
N VAL A 68 0.17 4.86 -17.54
CA VAL A 68 0.56 3.67 -18.30
C VAL A 68 -0.56 2.65 -18.20
N VAL A 69 -0.93 2.06 -19.33
CA VAL A 69 -1.89 0.96 -19.42
C VAL A 69 -1.18 -0.21 -20.07
N ILE A 70 -1.16 -1.35 -19.38
CA ILE A 70 -0.39 -2.53 -19.81
C ILE A 70 -1.14 -3.81 -19.41
N SER A 71 -1.01 -4.86 -20.20
CA SER A 71 -1.56 -6.17 -19.84
C SER A 71 -0.67 -6.90 -18.83
N GLN A 72 -1.23 -7.86 -18.11
CA GLN A 72 -0.44 -8.76 -17.25
C GLN A 72 0.64 -9.51 -18.02
N ARG A 73 0.34 -9.98 -19.24
CA ARG A 73 1.34 -10.63 -20.09
C ARG A 73 2.48 -9.69 -20.46
N GLN A 74 2.17 -8.45 -20.83
CA GLN A 74 3.18 -7.45 -21.17
C GLN A 74 4.06 -7.13 -19.97
N LEU A 75 3.49 -6.97 -18.78
CA LEU A 75 4.28 -6.78 -17.54
C LEU A 75 5.14 -8.00 -17.21
N ALA A 76 4.62 -9.22 -17.38
CA ALA A 76 5.39 -10.46 -17.22
C ALA A 76 6.57 -10.56 -18.20
N PHE A 77 6.41 -10.07 -19.43
CA PHE A 77 7.50 -9.99 -20.39
C PHE A 77 8.59 -9.01 -19.96
N LEU A 78 8.24 -7.89 -19.32
CA LEU A 78 9.23 -6.97 -18.74
C LEU A 78 10.01 -7.66 -17.61
N VAL A 79 9.32 -8.31 -16.68
CA VAL A 79 9.96 -9.07 -15.59
C VAL A 79 10.89 -10.17 -16.15
N ALA A 80 10.43 -10.93 -17.15
CA ALA A 80 11.23 -11.96 -17.82
C ALA A 80 12.50 -11.39 -18.45
N ASN A 81 12.40 -10.27 -19.19
CA ASN A 81 13.55 -9.61 -19.79
C ASN A 81 14.53 -9.10 -18.72
N THR A 82 14.03 -8.45 -17.67
CA THR A 82 14.86 -7.95 -16.57
C THR A 82 15.57 -9.08 -15.83
N PHE A 83 14.94 -10.24 -15.63
CA PHE A 83 15.61 -11.44 -15.12
C PHE A 83 16.69 -11.96 -16.07
N MET A 84 16.54 -11.82 -17.38
CA MET A 84 17.61 -12.18 -18.33
C MET A 84 18.73 -11.13 -18.42
N GLY A 85 18.67 -10.06 -17.61
CA GLY A 85 19.64 -8.98 -17.62
C GLY A 85 19.42 -7.96 -18.74
N ASN A 86 18.31 -8.05 -19.47
CA ASN A 86 17.94 -7.06 -20.49
C ASN A 86 17.38 -5.82 -19.80
N THR A 87 17.79 -4.64 -20.27
CA THR A 87 17.36 -3.33 -19.76
C THR A 87 17.18 -2.37 -20.93
N ILE A 88 16.49 -1.25 -20.70
CA ILE A 88 16.34 -0.19 -21.70
C ILE A 88 17.50 0.81 -21.63
N PRO A 89 17.82 1.55 -22.72
CA PRO A 89 18.90 2.54 -22.71
C PRO A 89 18.75 3.64 -21.65
N ALA A 90 17.50 3.97 -21.27
CA ALA A 90 17.21 4.95 -20.23
C ALA A 90 17.47 4.43 -18.79
N SER A 91 17.89 3.18 -18.64
CA SER A 91 17.73 2.37 -17.43
C SER A 91 16.26 2.19 -17.03
N ASP A 92 15.99 1.12 -16.28
CA ASP A 92 14.69 0.87 -15.67
C ASP A 92 14.84 0.58 -14.18
N GLY A 93 13.79 0.89 -13.42
CA GLY A 93 13.80 0.79 -11.96
C GLY A 93 13.69 -0.63 -11.45
N LEU A 94 13.19 -1.57 -12.25
CA LEU A 94 13.14 -2.99 -11.88
C LEU A 94 14.56 -3.59 -11.90
N SER A 95 15.36 -3.30 -12.92
CA SER A 95 16.77 -3.69 -12.99
C SER A 95 17.59 -3.04 -11.88
N ALA A 96 17.30 -1.77 -11.55
CA ALA A 96 17.87 -1.07 -10.41
C ALA A 96 17.57 -1.78 -9.09
N LEU A 97 16.31 -2.16 -8.87
CA LEU A 97 15.84 -2.91 -7.72
C LEU A 97 16.55 -4.25 -7.59
N LEU A 98 16.62 -5.05 -8.66
CA LEU A 98 17.27 -6.37 -8.60
C LEU A 98 18.73 -6.25 -8.14
N ARG A 99 19.48 -5.30 -8.69
CA ARG A 99 20.88 -5.05 -8.29
C ARG A 99 20.96 -4.61 -6.82
N ARG A 100 20.16 -3.62 -6.44
CA ARG A 100 20.14 -3.04 -5.10
C ARG A 100 19.82 -4.07 -4.02
N CYS A 101 18.74 -4.83 -4.20
CA CYS A 101 18.32 -5.83 -3.23
C CYS A 101 19.26 -7.04 -3.19
N SER A 102 19.84 -7.42 -4.33
CA SER A 102 20.86 -8.48 -4.39
C SER A 102 22.11 -8.14 -3.57
N VAL A 103 22.62 -6.90 -3.68
CA VAL A 103 23.79 -6.45 -2.89
C VAL A 103 23.49 -6.49 -1.40
N LYS A 104 22.25 -6.15 -1.01
CA LYS A 104 21.80 -6.20 0.38
C LYS A 104 21.42 -7.61 0.86
N ARG A 105 21.52 -8.64 0.00
CA ARG A 105 21.13 -10.04 0.28
C ARG A 105 19.65 -10.19 0.71
N ALA A 106 18.79 -9.32 0.21
CA ALA A 106 17.34 -9.45 0.31
C ALA A 106 16.84 -10.59 -0.59
N SER A 107 15.69 -11.18 -0.25
CA SER A 107 15.12 -12.29 -1.04
C SER A 107 13.62 -12.16 -1.31
N GLY A 108 12.90 -11.31 -0.58
CA GLY A 108 11.46 -11.09 -0.76
C GLY A 108 11.08 -10.69 -2.18
N PHE A 109 11.93 -9.90 -2.84
CA PHE A 109 11.70 -9.50 -4.23
C PHE A 109 11.75 -10.69 -5.21
N LEU A 110 12.58 -11.70 -4.94
CA LEU A 110 12.64 -12.92 -5.76
C LEU A 110 11.37 -13.74 -5.57
N TYR A 111 10.94 -13.94 -4.32
CA TYR A 111 9.68 -14.62 -4.04
C TYR A 111 8.51 -13.90 -4.70
N SER A 112 8.45 -12.58 -4.59
CA SER A 112 7.42 -11.75 -5.22
C SER A 112 7.36 -11.93 -6.75
N LEU A 113 8.47 -11.67 -7.45
CA LEU A 113 8.51 -11.70 -8.92
C LEU A 113 8.36 -13.12 -9.49
N LEU A 114 8.90 -14.15 -8.81
CA LEU A 114 8.67 -15.53 -9.22
C LEU A 114 7.23 -15.98 -9.00
N SER A 115 6.59 -15.53 -7.91
CA SER A 115 5.18 -15.83 -7.64
C SER A 115 4.25 -15.19 -8.66
N PHE A 116 4.57 -13.96 -9.09
CA PHE A 116 3.90 -13.31 -10.23
C PHE A 116 3.97 -14.16 -11.50
N LEU A 117 5.18 -14.57 -11.91
CA LEU A 117 5.36 -15.42 -13.09
C LEU A 117 4.71 -16.80 -12.94
N ALA A 118 4.77 -17.39 -11.74
CA ALA A 118 4.17 -18.68 -11.43
C ALA A 118 2.64 -18.64 -11.55
N VAL A 119 1.98 -17.65 -10.94
CA VAL A 119 0.52 -17.47 -11.08
C VAL A 119 0.14 -17.25 -12.55
N LEU A 120 0.83 -16.35 -13.26
CA LEU A 120 0.51 -16.08 -14.66
C LEU A 120 0.77 -17.27 -15.59
N SER A 121 1.75 -18.12 -15.29
CA SER A 121 1.99 -19.37 -16.03
C SER A 121 0.82 -20.35 -15.96
N ARG A 122 -0.01 -20.24 -14.90
CA ARG A 122 -1.23 -21.04 -14.70
C ARG A 122 -2.48 -20.37 -15.25
N GLU A 123 -2.52 -19.05 -15.27
CA GLU A 123 -3.71 -18.27 -15.68
C GLU A 123 -3.72 -17.93 -17.17
N LEU A 124 -2.56 -17.81 -17.83
CA LEU A 124 -2.46 -17.32 -19.21
C LEU A 124 -2.10 -18.45 -20.19
N GLY A 125 -3.02 -18.76 -21.10
CA GLY A 125 -2.75 -19.62 -22.25
C GLY A 125 -1.95 -18.91 -23.35
N PRO A 126 -1.51 -19.64 -24.40
CA PRO A 126 -0.87 -19.02 -25.56
C PRO A 126 -1.76 -17.93 -26.19
N GLY A 127 -1.20 -16.75 -26.47
CA GLY A 127 -1.97 -15.60 -27.00
C GLY A 127 -2.69 -14.72 -25.96
N ASP A 128 -3.05 -15.26 -24.79
CA ASP A 128 -3.77 -14.52 -23.73
C ASP A 128 -3.00 -13.33 -23.13
N GLN A 129 -3.69 -12.21 -22.90
CA GLN A 129 -3.10 -10.99 -22.33
C GLN A 129 -3.32 -10.84 -20.82
N GLY A 130 -4.28 -11.57 -20.26
CA GLY A 130 -4.74 -11.38 -18.89
C GLY A 130 -5.55 -10.10 -18.70
N SER A 131 -5.71 -9.69 -17.44
CA SER A 131 -6.33 -8.40 -17.13
C SER A 131 -5.35 -7.25 -17.38
N MET A 132 -5.90 -6.06 -17.62
CA MET A 132 -5.14 -4.83 -17.78
C MET A 132 -4.85 -4.21 -16.41
N LEU A 133 -3.72 -3.51 -16.36
CA LEU A 133 -3.23 -2.72 -15.24
C LEU A 133 -3.13 -1.26 -15.68
N VAL A 134 -3.59 -0.33 -14.84
CA VAL A 134 -3.54 1.11 -15.11
C VAL A 134 -2.76 1.79 -14.01
N ALA A 135 -1.51 2.14 -14.30
CA ALA A 135 -0.68 2.94 -13.42
C ALA A 135 -0.91 4.42 -13.71
N ALA A 136 -1.07 5.23 -12.66
CA ALA A 136 -1.27 6.66 -12.79
C ALA A 136 -0.67 7.43 -11.61
N ALA A 137 -0.18 8.63 -11.90
CA ALA A 137 0.23 9.61 -10.89
C ALA A 137 -0.73 10.81 -10.96
N PRO A 138 -1.25 11.29 -9.82
CA PRO A 138 -2.16 12.42 -9.81
C PRO A 138 -1.43 13.72 -10.15
N ARG A 139 -2.20 14.76 -10.47
CA ARG A 139 -1.73 16.14 -10.58
C ARG A 139 -1.26 16.67 -9.23
N ALA A 140 -0.56 17.81 -9.24
CA ALA A 140 -0.11 18.48 -8.02
C ALA A 140 -1.25 18.76 -7.03
N LEU A 141 -0.89 18.84 -5.74
CA LEU A 141 -1.81 19.19 -4.65
C LEU A 141 -2.57 20.49 -4.98
N ASP A 142 -3.84 20.53 -4.61
CA ASP A 142 -4.64 21.75 -4.66
C ASP A 142 -5.66 21.83 -3.51
N ASP A 143 -6.30 22.99 -3.38
CA ASP A 143 -7.29 23.28 -2.35
C ASP A 143 -8.73 22.96 -2.79
N SER A 144 -8.95 22.23 -3.89
CA SER A 144 -10.30 21.98 -4.42
C SER A 144 -11.18 21.20 -3.45
N TRP A 145 -10.59 20.42 -2.55
CA TRP A 145 -11.27 19.74 -1.45
C TRP A 145 -12.00 20.69 -0.49
N ARG A 146 -11.53 21.93 -0.33
CA ARG A 146 -12.11 22.90 0.62
C ARG A 146 -13.56 23.24 0.27
N GLN A 147 -13.88 23.32 -1.01
CA GLN A 147 -15.24 23.54 -1.49
C GLN A 147 -16.18 22.39 -1.12
N ARG A 148 -15.62 21.18 -0.95
CA ARG A 148 -16.38 19.98 -0.58
C ARG A 148 -16.64 19.87 0.90
N VAL A 149 -15.82 20.49 1.75
CA VAL A 149 -16.06 20.50 3.21
C VAL A 149 -17.44 21.08 3.55
N ALA A 150 -17.84 22.14 2.85
CA ALA A 150 -19.13 22.79 3.05
C ALA A 150 -20.32 22.01 2.47
N SER A 151 -20.11 21.17 1.46
CA SER A 151 -21.19 20.50 0.72
C SER A 151 -21.29 18.99 0.96
N SER A 152 -20.29 18.38 1.60
CA SER A 152 -20.25 16.94 1.85
C SER A 152 -20.85 16.57 3.21
N THR A 153 -21.37 15.35 3.29
CA THR A 153 -21.89 14.75 4.52
C THR A 153 -21.03 13.55 4.89
N LEU A 154 -20.69 13.42 6.16
CA LEU A 154 -19.90 12.31 6.68
C LEU A 154 -20.69 11.00 6.58
N ARG A 155 -20.02 9.96 6.06
CA ARG A 155 -20.57 8.60 5.99
C ARG A 155 -19.79 7.71 6.92
N ALA A 156 -20.46 7.00 7.84
CA ALA A 156 -19.78 6.11 8.78
C ALA A 156 -18.78 5.18 8.06
N PRO A 157 -17.53 5.06 8.56
CA PRO A 157 -16.58 4.11 8.05
C PRO A 157 -16.94 2.69 8.51
N THR A 158 -16.50 1.68 7.78
CA THR A 158 -16.44 0.31 8.28
C THR A 158 -15.18 0.18 9.12
N VAL A 159 -15.29 -0.07 10.42
CA VAL A 159 -14.12 -0.28 11.29
C VAL A 159 -13.97 -1.76 11.60
N CYS A 160 -12.82 -2.31 11.24
CA CYS A 160 -12.49 -3.73 11.39
C CYS A 160 -11.42 -3.88 12.47
N GLU A 161 -11.81 -4.45 13.61
CA GLU A 161 -10.92 -4.63 14.75
C GLU A 161 -10.34 -6.04 14.74
N GLN A 162 -9.05 -6.15 15.02
CA GLN A 162 -8.45 -7.45 15.32
C GLN A 162 -8.99 -8.02 16.63
N GLN A 163 -9.42 -9.28 16.61
CA GLN A 163 -10.00 -9.96 17.77
C GLN A 163 -8.94 -10.74 18.57
N PRO A 164 -9.07 -10.82 19.91
CA PRO A 164 -8.23 -11.68 20.73
C PRO A 164 -8.35 -13.14 20.31
N GLY A 165 -7.22 -13.78 19.97
CA GLY A 165 -7.18 -15.19 19.52
C GLY A 165 -7.12 -15.40 18.00
N GLY A 166 -7.03 -14.32 17.22
CA GLY A 166 -6.90 -14.35 15.76
C GLY A 166 -8.22 -14.05 15.04
N GLY A 167 -8.14 -13.38 13.89
CA GLY A 167 -9.29 -12.91 13.11
C GLY A 167 -9.65 -11.44 13.34
N THR A 168 -10.62 -10.92 12.58
CA THR A 168 -11.13 -9.55 12.72
C THR A 168 -12.67 -9.53 12.81
N THR A 169 -13.25 -8.45 13.34
CA THR A 169 -14.72 -8.23 13.37
C THR A 169 -15.36 -8.29 11.98
N CYS A 170 -14.58 -8.03 10.95
CA CYS A 170 -15.00 -8.09 9.55
C CYS A 170 -14.78 -9.46 8.89
N GLY A 171 -14.31 -10.48 9.63
CA GLY A 171 -14.02 -11.80 9.07
C GLY A 171 -12.78 -11.83 8.16
N LEU A 172 -11.96 -10.79 8.20
CA LEU A 172 -10.71 -10.69 7.45
C LEU A 172 -9.60 -11.33 8.29
N SER A 173 -8.75 -12.13 7.65
CA SER A 173 -7.65 -12.85 8.31
C SER A 173 -6.28 -12.22 8.07
N ASP A 174 -6.23 -11.09 7.36
CA ASP A 174 -5.00 -10.60 6.75
C ASP A 174 -4.72 -9.12 7.07
N PHE A 175 -3.44 -8.76 7.11
CA PHE A 175 -3.01 -7.40 7.36
C PHE A 175 -3.49 -6.46 6.25
N MET A 176 -4.12 -5.37 6.67
CA MET A 176 -4.81 -4.35 5.88
C MET A 176 -5.89 -4.91 4.92
N SER A 177 -6.36 -6.14 5.14
CA SER A 177 -7.41 -6.84 4.36
C SER A 177 -7.15 -6.98 2.85
N ALA A 178 -5.89 -7.14 2.47
CA ALA A 178 -5.51 -7.28 1.08
C ALA A 178 -6.37 -8.35 0.36
N GLY A 179 -6.89 -7.99 -0.82
CA GLY A 179 -7.75 -8.86 -1.64
C GLY A 179 -9.27 -8.61 -1.54
N THR A 180 -9.70 -7.56 -0.83
CA THR A 180 -11.11 -7.13 -0.83
C THR A 180 -11.50 -6.50 -2.18
N PRO A 181 -12.53 -6.99 -2.88
CA PRO A 181 -12.93 -6.42 -4.16
C PRO A 181 -13.39 -4.96 -4.09
N PHE A 182 -13.03 -4.21 -5.11
CA PHE A 182 -13.19 -2.76 -5.28
C PHE A 182 -12.52 -1.91 -4.22
N GLN A 183 -11.62 -2.50 -3.42
CA GLN A 183 -10.86 -1.80 -2.43
C GLN A 183 -9.50 -1.38 -3.00
N ALA A 184 -9.17 -0.09 -2.81
CA ALA A 184 -7.79 0.37 -2.91
C ALA A 184 -7.09 0.11 -1.58
N LEU A 185 -6.08 -0.76 -1.60
CA LEU A 185 -5.18 -0.92 -0.47
C LEU A 185 -4.31 0.34 -0.36
N THR A 186 -4.30 0.93 0.82
CA THR A 186 -3.42 2.07 1.14
C THR A 186 -2.07 1.56 1.57
N ASP A 187 -1.05 2.00 0.85
CA ASP A 187 0.34 1.92 1.24
C ASP A 187 0.72 3.23 1.97
N ILE A 188 1.05 3.10 3.26
CA ILE A 188 1.42 4.21 4.17
C ILE A 188 2.86 4.65 3.85
N ALA A 189 3.01 5.21 2.66
CA ALA A 189 4.31 5.42 2.04
C ALA A 189 5.12 6.56 2.71
N GLY A 190 6.44 6.48 2.56
CA GLY A 190 7.35 7.60 2.76
C GLY A 190 7.47 8.50 1.53
N GLY A 191 8.64 9.09 1.32
CA GLY A 191 8.89 9.97 0.17
C GLY A 191 8.88 9.26 -1.20
N VAL A 192 8.93 7.93 -1.21
CA VAL A 192 8.90 7.04 -2.36
C VAL A 192 8.24 5.72 -1.93
N VAL A 193 7.69 4.95 -2.88
CA VAL A 193 7.13 3.61 -2.58
C VAL A 193 8.26 2.66 -2.16
N GLY A 194 8.05 1.87 -1.12
CA GLY A 194 9.03 1.00 -0.51
C GLY A 194 10.08 1.73 0.33
N GLY A 195 9.79 2.96 0.74
CA GLY A 195 10.48 3.74 1.77
C GLY A 195 11.99 3.57 1.91
N GLY A 196 12.44 3.42 3.16
CA GLY A 196 13.84 3.34 3.55
C GLY A 196 14.52 2.04 3.15
N ALA A 197 13.77 0.95 2.95
CA ALA A 197 14.32 -0.30 2.43
C ALA A 197 14.57 -0.26 0.92
N GLN A 198 14.01 0.74 0.23
CA GLN A 198 14.17 0.96 -1.19
C GLN A 198 13.63 -0.22 -2.00
N LEU A 199 12.38 -0.62 -1.75
CA LEU A 199 11.71 -1.79 -2.35
C LEU A 199 12.38 -3.15 -2.06
N CYS A 200 13.28 -3.21 -1.08
CA CYS A 200 13.81 -4.46 -0.56
C CYS A 200 13.05 -4.85 0.71
N ASP A 201 12.91 -6.14 1.02
CA ASP A 201 12.22 -6.66 2.21
C ASP A 201 13.06 -6.52 3.50
N LEU A 202 13.70 -5.36 3.71
CA LEU A 202 14.73 -5.17 4.73
C LEU A 202 14.34 -4.21 5.87
N ALA A 203 13.20 -3.53 5.77
CA ALA A 203 12.72 -2.67 6.85
C ALA A 203 11.45 -3.25 7.48
N ASP A 204 11.26 -2.87 8.74
CA ASP A 204 10.23 -3.40 9.64
C ASP A 204 8.94 -2.58 9.59
N SER A 205 8.59 -2.05 8.42
CA SER A 205 7.45 -1.17 8.20
C SER A 205 6.60 -1.66 7.02
N GLN A 206 5.32 -1.28 7.01
CA GLN A 206 4.33 -1.58 6.00
C GLN A 206 4.80 -1.12 4.62
N ASP A 207 5.26 0.13 4.46
CA ASP A 207 5.67 0.68 3.16
C ASP A 207 6.67 -0.24 2.45
N GLU A 208 7.71 -0.64 3.19
CA GLU A 208 8.79 -1.46 2.66
C GLU A 208 8.41 -2.92 2.37
N SER A 209 7.42 -3.45 3.07
CA SER A 209 7.07 -4.87 3.01
C SER A 209 5.84 -5.14 2.13
N LEU A 210 4.85 -4.27 2.15
CA LEU A 210 3.57 -4.45 1.48
C LEU A 210 3.71 -4.58 -0.05
N VAL A 211 4.63 -3.82 -0.64
CA VAL A 211 4.93 -3.85 -2.08
C VAL A 211 5.39 -5.24 -2.55
N GLN A 212 5.98 -6.06 -1.67
CA GLN A 212 6.40 -7.43 -2.03
C GLN A 212 5.20 -8.34 -2.28
N PHE A 213 4.07 -8.12 -1.61
CA PHE A 213 2.88 -8.95 -1.77
C PHE A 213 2.08 -8.58 -3.02
N TYR A 214 2.21 -7.33 -3.47
CA TYR A 214 1.63 -6.80 -4.70
C TYR A 214 2.66 -6.78 -5.82
N SER A 215 3.08 -7.97 -6.27
CA SER A 215 4.17 -8.16 -7.23
C SER A 215 4.02 -7.36 -8.53
N GLU A 216 2.80 -7.04 -8.96
CA GLU A 216 2.57 -6.13 -10.09
C GLU A 216 3.08 -4.72 -9.80
N VAL A 217 2.88 -4.19 -8.59
CA VAL A 217 3.42 -2.88 -8.17
C VAL A 217 4.95 -2.92 -8.16
N LEU A 218 5.53 -3.99 -7.61
CA LEU A 218 6.98 -4.19 -7.62
C LEU A 218 7.55 -4.24 -9.04
N ALA A 219 6.92 -5.00 -9.93
CA ALA A 219 7.30 -5.09 -11.34
C ALA A 219 7.13 -3.74 -12.07
N PHE A 220 6.12 -2.95 -11.70
CA PHE A 220 5.89 -1.62 -12.24
C PHE A 220 7.01 -0.62 -11.97
N ALA A 221 7.91 -0.90 -11.01
CA ALA A 221 9.15 -0.13 -10.83
C ALA A 221 9.96 -0.03 -12.13
N PHE A 222 9.77 -0.93 -13.10
CA PHE A 222 10.33 -0.82 -14.46
C PHE A 222 10.11 0.57 -15.06
N PHE A 223 8.93 1.17 -14.90
CA PHE A 223 8.56 2.48 -15.46
C PHE A 223 9.15 3.67 -14.72
N THR A 224 10.28 3.50 -14.05
CA THR A 224 11.04 4.57 -13.40
C THR A 224 12.49 4.51 -13.84
N SER A 225 13.16 5.65 -13.89
CA SER A 225 14.59 5.72 -14.17
C SER A 225 15.29 6.60 -13.14
N ALA A 226 16.59 6.38 -12.96
CA ALA A 226 17.41 7.21 -12.08
C ALA A 226 17.43 8.67 -12.58
N ALA A 227 17.67 9.63 -11.68
CA ALA A 227 17.89 11.02 -12.08
C ALA A 227 19.20 11.14 -12.89
N PRO A 228 19.33 12.13 -13.79
CA PRO A 228 20.59 12.35 -14.51
C PRO A 228 21.73 12.58 -13.51
N GLY A 229 22.81 11.80 -13.62
CA GLY A 229 23.95 11.88 -12.70
C GLY A 229 23.75 11.19 -11.33
N ALA A 230 22.57 10.61 -11.06
CA ALA A 230 22.37 9.75 -9.90
C ALA A 230 22.85 8.32 -10.19
N ALA A 231 23.09 7.56 -9.12
CA ALA A 231 23.40 6.14 -9.24
C ALA A 231 22.22 5.41 -9.92
N THR A 232 22.51 4.49 -10.84
CA THR A 232 21.49 3.78 -11.63
C THR A 232 20.60 2.87 -10.77
N ASP A 233 21.02 2.59 -9.53
CA ASP A 233 20.26 1.86 -8.53
C ASP A 233 19.37 2.76 -7.65
N SER A 234 19.24 4.06 -7.97
CA SER A 234 18.41 5.01 -7.19
C SER A 234 16.99 5.20 -7.73
N ALA A 235 16.60 4.48 -8.78
CA ALA A 235 15.27 4.58 -9.38
C ALA A 235 14.20 3.99 -8.44
N MET A 236 13.14 4.77 -8.19
CA MET A 236 12.08 4.49 -7.23
C MET A 236 10.73 4.98 -7.78
N LEU A 237 9.64 4.29 -7.43
CA LEU A 237 8.28 4.75 -7.72
C LEU A 237 7.96 6.01 -6.89
N PRO A 238 7.33 7.02 -7.50
CA PRO A 238 7.00 8.27 -6.80
C PRO A 238 5.85 8.06 -5.81
N VAL A 239 5.67 9.03 -4.92
CA VAL A 239 4.49 9.13 -4.06
C VAL A 239 3.85 10.51 -4.28
N PRO A 240 2.53 10.61 -4.49
CA PRO A 240 1.57 9.51 -4.59
C PRO A 240 1.67 8.72 -5.91
N PHE A 241 1.27 7.45 -5.85
CA PHE A 241 1.20 6.54 -7.00
C PHE A 241 0.01 5.60 -6.87
N THR A 242 -0.69 5.36 -7.98
CA THR A 242 -1.80 4.41 -8.03
C THR A 242 -1.57 3.36 -9.10
N LEU A 243 -1.87 2.11 -8.76
CA LEU A 243 -2.02 1.00 -9.70
C LEU A 243 -3.41 0.40 -9.60
N LEU A 244 -4.26 0.65 -10.59
CA LEU A 244 -5.56 -0.01 -10.73
C LEU A 244 -5.36 -1.40 -11.36
N GLY A 245 -6.13 -2.38 -10.90
CA GLY A 245 -5.98 -3.78 -11.30
C GLY A 245 -4.97 -4.55 -10.47
N ALA A 246 -4.31 -3.93 -9.50
CA ALA A 246 -3.27 -4.58 -8.70
C ALA A 246 -3.84 -5.74 -7.87
N ARG A 247 -3.18 -6.90 -7.95
CA ARG A 247 -3.51 -8.11 -7.18
C ARG A 247 -2.40 -8.47 -6.19
N ARG A 248 -2.79 -9.20 -5.15
CA ARG A 248 -1.85 -9.78 -4.18
C ARG A 248 -1.45 -11.19 -4.60
N TYR A 249 -0.17 -11.41 -4.89
CA TYR A 249 0.37 -12.66 -5.41
C TYR A 249 0.98 -13.56 -4.34
N LEU A 250 1.55 -12.98 -3.29
CA LEU A 250 2.04 -13.71 -2.13
C LEU A 250 0.92 -13.96 -1.12
N GLN A 251 0.98 -15.09 -0.42
CA GLN A 251 0.01 -15.45 0.60
C GLN A 251 0.33 -14.75 1.94
N ASP A 252 -0.69 -14.54 2.78
CA ASP A 252 -0.64 -14.09 4.18
C ASP A 252 0.32 -12.92 4.45
N ILE A 253 -0.22 -11.70 4.47
CA ILE A 253 0.51 -10.53 4.94
C ILE A 253 0.43 -10.51 6.46
N VAL A 254 1.56 -10.80 7.12
CA VAL A 254 1.64 -10.72 8.59
C VAL A 254 2.14 -9.34 8.98
N GLY A 255 1.27 -8.53 9.59
CA GLY A 255 1.63 -7.20 10.08
C GLY A 255 1.77 -7.12 11.60
N GLU A 256 2.00 -8.25 12.26
CA GLU A 256 2.12 -8.32 13.72
C GLU A 256 3.58 -8.25 14.18
N SER A 257 3.90 -7.29 15.05
CA SER A 257 5.15 -7.28 15.81
C SER A 257 5.08 -8.32 16.95
N LEU A 258 5.47 -9.56 16.67
CA LEU A 258 6.07 -10.37 17.74
C LEU A 258 7.47 -9.79 18.03
N ILE A 259 7.96 -9.89 19.26
CA ILE A 259 9.32 -9.42 19.60
C ILE A 259 10.32 -10.11 18.65
N GLY A 260 10.91 -9.34 17.74
CA GLY A 260 11.82 -9.82 16.68
C GLY A 260 11.16 -10.20 15.34
N GLY A 261 9.87 -9.91 15.12
CA GLY A 261 9.17 -10.10 13.85
C GLY A 261 9.35 -8.92 12.89
N HIS A 262 9.63 -9.20 11.63
CA HIS A 262 9.68 -8.20 10.55
C HIS A 262 8.26 -7.92 10.04
N CYS A 263 7.91 -6.65 9.84
CA CYS A 263 6.61 -6.31 9.24
C CYS A 263 6.49 -6.89 7.84
N GLY A 264 5.38 -7.55 7.52
CA GLY A 264 5.13 -8.10 6.19
C GLY A 264 6.26 -9.02 5.71
N ALA A 265 6.85 -9.80 6.60
CA ALA A 265 7.91 -10.72 6.23
C ALA A 265 7.39 -11.73 5.19
N VAL A 266 8.08 -11.85 4.06
CA VAL A 266 7.78 -12.91 3.09
C VAL A 266 8.35 -14.21 3.62
N HIS A 267 7.50 -15.03 4.23
CA HIS A 267 7.90 -16.33 4.76
C HIS A 267 8.05 -17.38 3.66
N GLN A 268 8.97 -18.32 3.87
CA GLN A 268 9.28 -19.40 2.90
C GLN A 268 8.11 -20.36 2.64
N GLN A 269 7.03 -20.27 3.38
CA GLN A 269 5.82 -21.07 3.20
C GLN A 269 4.67 -20.28 2.51
N ASN A 270 4.81 -18.97 2.31
CA ASN A 270 3.74 -18.06 1.90
C ASN A 270 3.83 -17.61 0.43
N TRP A 271 4.13 -18.52 -0.49
CA TRP A 271 4.61 -18.12 -1.82
C TRP A 271 3.49 -17.75 -2.77
N LEU A 272 2.45 -18.57 -2.88
CA LEU A 272 1.40 -18.36 -3.86
C LEU A 272 0.08 -18.13 -3.14
N ASN A 273 -0.56 -17.00 -3.42
CA ASN A 273 -1.88 -16.70 -2.92
C ASN A 273 -2.93 -17.51 -3.70
N ASP A 274 -3.32 -18.66 -3.17
CA ASP A 274 -4.40 -19.49 -3.73
C ASP A 274 -5.75 -18.76 -3.82
N ASN A 275 -5.94 -17.78 -2.94
CA ASN A 275 -7.13 -16.93 -2.88
C ASN A 275 -6.91 -15.59 -3.61
N ILE A 276 -5.99 -15.53 -4.59
CA ILE A 276 -5.79 -14.32 -5.40
C ILE A 276 -7.11 -13.90 -6.04
N GLN A 277 -7.42 -12.61 -5.89
CA GLN A 277 -8.68 -12.05 -6.35
C GLN A 277 -8.86 -12.25 -7.86
N THR A 278 -10.00 -12.82 -8.25
CA THR A 278 -10.37 -13.09 -9.66
C THR A 278 -11.48 -12.17 -10.16
N GLN A 279 -12.14 -11.42 -9.28
CA GLN A 279 -13.18 -10.49 -9.68
C GLN A 279 -12.60 -9.36 -10.54
N THR A 280 -13.22 -9.11 -11.68
CA THR A 280 -12.84 -8.06 -12.63
C THR A 280 -13.96 -7.03 -12.82
N VAL A 281 -13.59 -5.91 -13.43
CA VAL A 281 -14.52 -4.85 -13.84
C VAL A 281 -14.11 -4.31 -15.21
N VAL A 282 -15.09 -3.99 -16.05
CA VAL A 282 -14.87 -3.34 -17.33
C VAL A 282 -14.84 -1.82 -17.14
N VAL A 283 -13.77 -1.19 -17.60
CA VAL A 283 -13.54 0.24 -17.47
C VAL A 283 -13.20 0.86 -18.83
N PRO A 284 -13.73 2.06 -19.12
CA PRO A 284 -13.37 2.77 -20.34
C PRO A 284 -12.04 3.51 -20.14
N ILE A 285 -11.10 3.33 -21.07
CA ILE A 285 -9.87 4.11 -21.19
C ILE A 285 -9.77 4.62 -22.62
N THR A 286 -9.71 5.94 -22.80
CA THR A 286 -9.59 6.58 -24.13
C THR A 286 -10.62 6.08 -25.16
N GLY A 287 -11.82 5.74 -24.72
CA GLY A 287 -12.91 5.23 -25.58
C GLY A 287 -12.85 3.73 -25.88
N VAL A 288 -11.92 2.99 -25.28
CA VAL A 288 -11.83 1.53 -25.37
C VAL A 288 -12.17 0.92 -24.02
N ASP A 289 -13.09 -0.04 -24.01
CA ASP A 289 -13.40 -0.82 -22.81
C ASP A 289 -12.32 -1.88 -22.59
N ILE A 290 -11.71 -1.85 -21.40
CA ILE A 290 -10.71 -2.83 -20.97
C ILE A 290 -11.17 -3.54 -19.69
N THR A 291 -10.73 -4.79 -19.52
CA THR A 291 -10.99 -5.56 -18.30
C THR A 291 -9.83 -5.38 -17.33
N VAL A 292 -10.12 -4.89 -16.14
CA VAL A 292 -9.14 -4.74 -15.04
C VAL A 292 -9.58 -5.61 -13.86
N SER A 293 -8.63 -6.12 -13.07
CA SER A 293 -8.98 -6.74 -11.80
C SER A 293 -9.62 -5.69 -10.87
N ALA A 294 -10.60 -6.10 -10.06
CA ALA A 294 -11.32 -5.19 -9.18
C ALA A 294 -10.52 -4.90 -7.89
N GLY A 295 -9.23 -4.63 -7.99
CA GLY A 295 -8.36 -4.28 -6.87
C GLY A 295 -7.50 -3.08 -7.25
N ALA A 296 -7.01 -2.34 -6.27
CA ALA A 296 -6.04 -1.28 -6.51
C ALA A 296 -5.03 -1.18 -5.37
N PHE A 297 -3.88 -0.61 -5.69
CA PHE A 297 -2.84 -0.23 -4.75
C PHE A 297 -2.61 1.27 -4.87
N VAL A 298 -2.61 1.98 -3.75
CA VAL A 298 -2.41 3.44 -3.72
C VAL A 298 -1.38 3.77 -2.64
N ALA A 299 -0.23 4.29 -3.07
CA ALA A 299 0.81 4.81 -2.20
C ALA A 299 0.59 6.29 -1.91
N VAL A 300 0.54 6.64 -0.62
CA VAL A 300 0.33 8.01 -0.19
C VAL A 300 1.04 8.28 1.14
N ALA A 301 1.86 9.32 1.15
CA ALA A 301 2.53 9.79 2.35
C ALA A 301 1.64 10.75 3.15
N SER A 302 1.74 10.67 4.46
CA SER A 302 1.22 11.67 5.41
C SER A 302 2.28 12.74 5.70
N ALA A 303 1.91 13.75 6.49
CA ALA A 303 2.88 14.64 7.12
C ALA A 303 3.81 13.86 8.07
N CYS A 304 5.12 14.10 7.96
CA CYS A 304 6.12 13.37 8.74
C CYS A 304 6.21 13.90 10.19
N THR A 305 5.36 13.40 11.09
CA THR A 305 5.47 13.77 12.51
C THR A 305 6.75 13.23 13.15
N ALA A 306 7.20 12.04 12.75
CA ALA A 306 8.46 11.45 13.19
C ALA A 306 9.69 12.30 12.85
N CYS A 307 9.65 13.10 11.79
CA CYS A 307 10.73 14.03 11.42
C CYS A 307 10.91 15.16 12.47
N MET A 308 9.91 15.38 13.32
CA MET A 308 9.95 16.35 14.41
C MET A 308 10.04 15.69 15.80
N ALA A 309 10.04 14.36 15.87
CA ALA A 309 10.19 13.62 17.11
C ALA A 309 11.63 13.76 17.64
N GLY A 310 11.77 13.90 18.96
CA GLY A 310 13.05 14.16 19.63
C GLY A 310 13.53 15.61 19.58
N THR A 311 12.96 16.45 18.71
CA THR A 311 13.30 17.89 18.62
C THR A 311 12.26 18.78 19.29
N THR A 312 10.98 18.60 18.93
CA THR A 312 9.87 19.40 19.47
C THR A 312 9.11 18.69 20.60
N CYS A 313 9.21 17.36 20.65
CA CYS A 313 8.56 16.50 21.62
C CYS A 313 9.39 15.24 21.82
N SER A 314 9.39 14.65 23.02
CA SER A 314 10.11 13.39 23.24
C SER A 314 9.46 12.25 22.45
N ILE A 315 10.25 11.26 22.01
CA ILE A 315 9.74 10.08 21.30
C ILE A 315 8.65 9.38 22.12
N GLY A 316 8.87 9.23 23.43
CA GLY A 316 7.87 8.65 24.34
C GLY A 316 6.55 9.43 24.33
N ASN A 317 6.58 10.76 24.36
CA ASN A 317 5.36 11.55 24.24
C ASN A 317 4.70 11.40 22.87
N SER A 318 5.48 11.33 21.78
CA SER A 318 4.94 11.11 20.43
C SER A 318 4.22 9.76 20.33
N MET A 319 4.84 8.67 20.81
CA MET A 319 4.20 7.35 20.80
C MET A 319 2.91 7.29 21.63
N ASN A 320 2.76 8.18 22.61
CA ASN A 320 1.62 8.27 23.51
C ASN A 320 0.57 9.34 23.11
N ASN A 321 0.63 9.89 21.89
CA ASN A 321 -0.29 10.95 21.42
C ASN A 321 -0.28 12.22 22.31
N LEU A 322 0.88 12.54 22.90
CA LEU A 322 1.08 13.66 23.84
C LEU A 322 1.86 14.84 23.23
N CYS A 323 1.89 14.98 21.91
CA CYS A 323 2.55 16.09 21.24
C CYS A 323 1.56 16.94 20.45
N ASP A 324 1.58 18.26 20.68
CA ASP A 324 0.69 19.17 19.96
C ASP A 324 0.94 19.14 18.44
N THR A 325 2.20 19.02 18.02
CA THR A 325 2.62 18.99 16.62
C THR A 325 1.93 17.88 15.81
N GLN A 326 1.60 16.74 16.44
CA GLN A 326 0.84 15.65 15.82
C GLN A 326 -0.54 16.07 15.31
N ARG A 327 -1.11 17.16 15.85
CA ARG A 327 -2.47 17.63 15.56
C ARG A 327 -2.49 18.84 14.62
N ARG A 328 -1.34 19.31 14.14
CA ARG A 328 -1.21 20.59 13.38
C ARG A 328 -1.02 20.43 11.87
N HIS A 329 -1.26 19.24 11.32
CA HIS A 329 -1.08 18.94 9.90
C HIS A 329 -2.38 18.65 9.12
N LEU A 330 -3.56 18.86 9.73
CA LEU A 330 -4.86 18.48 9.17
C LEU A 330 -5.08 18.87 7.70
N ASP A 331 -4.79 20.12 7.31
CA ASP A 331 -5.01 20.56 5.93
C ASP A 331 -4.04 19.90 4.94
N ASP A 332 -2.78 19.68 5.35
CA ASP A 332 -1.77 19.01 4.52
C ASP A 332 -2.16 17.54 4.31
N ASP A 333 -2.55 16.85 5.39
CA ASP A 333 -2.99 15.46 5.34
C ASP A 333 -4.28 15.27 4.53
N ILE A 334 -5.29 16.15 4.70
CA ILE A 334 -6.50 16.12 3.85
C ILE A 334 -6.12 16.32 2.38
N SER A 335 -5.22 17.27 2.08
CA SER A 335 -4.79 17.55 0.71
C SER A 335 -4.09 16.35 0.07
N ARG A 336 -3.19 15.67 0.82
CA ARG A 336 -2.47 14.47 0.36
C ARG A 336 -3.40 13.29 0.14
N TRP A 337 -4.31 13.04 1.08
CA TRP A 337 -5.30 11.97 0.95
C TRP A 337 -6.23 12.22 -0.24
N TYR A 338 -6.72 13.46 -0.38
CA TYR A 338 -7.58 13.86 -1.49
C TYR A 338 -6.84 13.75 -2.84
N GLN A 339 -5.57 14.16 -2.91
CA GLN A 339 -4.75 14.01 -4.11
C GLN A 339 -4.64 12.55 -4.55
N ALA A 340 -4.45 11.62 -3.60
CA ALA A 340 -4.30 10.21 -3.89
C ALA A 340 -5.62 9.53 -4.31
N TYR A 341 -6.76 9.91 -3.73
CA TYR A 341 -8.01 9.16 -3.91
C TYR A 341 -9.11 9.86 -4.71
N GLU A 342 -9.02 11.16 -4.97
CA GLU A 342 -10.01 11.84 -5.79
C GLU A 342 -9.74 11.58 -7.28
N ALA A 343 -10.71 10.97 -7.98
CA ALA A 343 -10.59 10.65 -9.39
C ALA A 343 -10.27 11.90 -10.26
N THR A 344 -10.80 13.08 -9.91
CA THR A 344 -10.49 14.33 -10.65
C THR A 344 -9.04 14.83 -10.47
N MET A 345 -8.24 14.17 -9.62
CA MET A 345 -6.82 14.45 -9.50
C MET A 345 -6.00 13.70 -10.56
N TYR A 346 -6.59 12.78 -11.32
CA TYR A 346 -5.92 12.03 -12.36
C TYR A 346 -6.26 12.54 -13.76
N ASP A 347 -5.46 12.11 -14.74
CA ASP A 347 -5.71 12.40 -16.16
C ASP A 347 -7.13 11.99 -16.57
N ALA A 348 -7.77 12.79 -17.43
CA ALA A 348 -9.15 12.60 -17.86
C ALA A 348 -9.40 11.19 -18.44
N SER A 349 -8.40 10.60 -19.09
CA SER A 349 -8.47 9.27 -19.70
C SER A 349 -8.67 8.12 -18.70
N VAL A 350 -8.30 8.30 -17.43
CA VAL A 350 -8.34 7.24 -16.40
C VAL A 350 -9.34 7.51 -15.27
N GLN A 351 -9.95 8.70 -15.19
CA GLN A 351 -10.80 9.05 -14.06
C GLN A 351 -11.99 8.10 -13.89
N GLU A 352 -12.61 7.68 -14.98
CA GLU A 352 -13.73 6.74 -14.92
C GLU A 352 -13.29 5.34 -14.50
N ALA A 353 -12.14 4.87 -14.99
CA ALA A 353 -11.55 3.64 -14.51
C ALA A 353 -11.27 3.69 -13.00
N PHE A 354 -10.71 4.80 -12.51
CA PHE A 354 -10.48 5.03 -11.09
C PHE A 354 -11.79 4.90 -10.29
N ARG A 355 -12.86 5.60 -10.68
CA ARG A 355 -14.16 5.55 -10.00
C ARG A 355 -14.78 4.14 -9.99
N ARG A 356 -14.60 3.38 -11.06
CA ARG A 356 -15.18 2.03 -11.18
C ARG A 356 -14.44 0.98 -10.37
N VAL A 357 -13.12 1.11 -10.27
CA VAL A 357 -12.24 0.19 -9.53
C VAL A 357 -12.21 0.54 -8.05
N VAL A 358 -12.01 1.81 -7.70
CA VAL A 358 -11.87 2.27 -6.32
C VAL A 358 -13.23 2.71 -5.79
N ARG A 359 -13.91 1.81 -5.07
CA ARG A 359 -15.20 2.08 -4.40
C ARG A 359 -15.08 2.08 -2.88
N ARG A 360 -14.01 1.47 -2.37
CA ARG A 360 -13.65 1.41 -0.96
C ARG A 360 -12.16 1.71 -0.83
N ILE A 361 -11.75 2.30 0.28
CA ILE A 361 -10.34 2.51 0.63
C ILE A 361 -10.07 1.67 1.87
N GLY A 362 -9.11 0.76 1.77
CA GLY A 362 -8.63 -0.04 2.90
C GLY A 362 -7.40 0.61 3.49
N THR A 363 -7.47 1.05 4.76
CA THR A 363 -6.34 1.66 5.45
C THR A 363 -6.32 1.31 6.94
N GLY A 364 -5.21 1.58 7.61
CA GLY A 364 -5.05 1.41 9.05
C GLY A 364 -4.50 2.71 9.66
N PRO A 365 -3.40 2.66 10.42
CA PRO A 365 -2.83 3.84 11.06
C PRO A 365 -2.06 4.75 10.09
N TRP A 366 -2.66 5.17 8.97
CA TRP A 366 -2.01 6.12 8.06
C TRP A 366 -1.63 7.40 8.80
N GLY A 367 -0.36 7.78 8.74
CA GLY A 367 0.24 8.91 9.48
C GLY A 367 0.42 8.71 10.99
N ALA A 368 -0.17 7.65 11.54
CA ALA A 368 0.24 7.06 12.81
C ALA A 368 1.25 5.91 12.53
N GLY A 369 1.57 5.08 13.52
CA GLY A 369 2.59 4.03 13.33
C GLY A 369 4.01 4.57 13.39
N VAL A 370 4.84 4.28 12.38
CA VAL A 370 6.26 4.72 12.31
C VAL A 370 6.39 6.24 12.22
N TRP A 371 5.36 6.91 11.69
CA TRP A 371 5.31 8.36 11.57
C TRP A 371 4.95 9.05 12.90
N TYR A 372 4.62 8.30 13.95
CA TYR A 372 4.27 8.81 15.28
C TYR A 372 3.21 9.92 15.27
N GLY A 373 2.24 9.90 14.37
CA GLY A 373 1.06 10.76 14.45
C GLY A 373 0.12 10.36 15.60
N ASP A 374 -0.79 11.28 15.96
CA ASP A 374 -1.86 11.00 16.92
C ASP A 374 -2.93 10.11 16.24
N SER A 375 -3.00 8.83 16.64
CA SER A 375 -3.91 7.85 16.00
C SER A 375 -5.37 8.27 15.97
N GLN A 376 -5.86 8.97 17.01
CA GLN A 376 -7.24 9.47 17.05
C GLN A 376 -7.44 10.60 16.03
N GLN A 377 -6.48 11.53 15.94
CA GLN A 377 -6.53 12.60 14.94
C GLN A 377 -6.51 12.03 13.52
N TYR A 378 -5.61 11.08 13.24
CA TYR A 378 -5.47 10.51 11.90
C TYR A 378 -6.68 9.66 11.49
N PHE A 379 -7.28 8.89 12.41
CA PHE A 379 -8.55 8.19 12.14
C PHE A 379 -9.64 9.18 11.66
N LEU A 380 -9.82 10.29 12.38
CA LEU A 380 -10.82 11.30 12.01
C LEU A 380 -10.45 12.06 10.73
N ALA A 381 -9.16 12.32 10.50
CA ALA A 381 -8.66 12.99 9.29
C ALA A 381 -8.91 12.14 8.03
N VAL A 382 -8.58 10.84 8.04
CA VAL A 382 -8.84 9.96 6.88
C VAL A 382 -10.33 9.74 6.65
N TRP A 383 -11.12 9.66 7.73
CA TRP A 383 -12.58 9.55 7.62
C TRP A 383 -13.19 10.81 6.99
N LEU A 384 -12.77 11.98 7.47
CA LEU A 384 -13.17 13.27 6.89
C LEU A 384 -12.75 13.34 5.41
N ALA A 385 -11.46 13.14 5.11
CA ALA A 385 -10.93 13.27 3.75
C ALA A 385 -11.60 12.30 2.77
N THR A 386 -11.88 11.06 3.19
CA THR A 386 -12.63 10.08 2.38
C THR A 386 -14.06 10.53 2.11
N SER A 387 -14.72 11.15 3.09
CA SER A 387 -16.07 11.70 2.92
C SER A 387 -16.14 12.89 1.97
N LEU A 388 -15.00 13.52 1.66
CA LEU A 388 -14.91 14.60 0.66
C LEU A 388 -14.79 14.07 -0.78
N LEU A 389 -14.57 12.77 -1.01
CA LEU A 389 -14.36 12.24 -2.35
C LEU A 389 -15.66 12.23 -3.17
N SER A 390 -15.56 12.59 -4.45
CA SER A 390 -16.70 12.75 -5.37
C SER A 390 -17.42 11.45 -5.71
N SER A 391 -16.70 10.33 -5.70
CA SER A 391 -17.20 9.02 -6.10
C SER A 391 -18.07 8.34 -5.05
N GLY A 392 -18.23 8.96 -3.86
CA GLY A 392 -18.95 8.35 -2.75
C GLY A 392 -18.22 7.11 -2.20
N THR A 393 -16.90 7.07 -2.35
CA THR A 393 -16.02 6.01 -1.85
C THR A 393 -16.20 5.81 -0.35
N SER A 394 -16.24 4.55 0.09
CA SER A 394 -16.32 4.20 1.51
C SER A 394 -14.94 3.97 2.11
N LEU A 395 -14.83 4.16 3.42
CA LEU A 395 -13.61 3.89 4.18
C LEU A 395 -13.77 2.56 4.93
N ASP A 396 -12.82 1.65 4.72
CA ASP A 396 -12.60 0.48 5.57
C ASP A 396 -11.32 0.73 6.39
N TYR A 397 -11.49 0.89 7.70
CA TYR A 397 -10.41 1.22 8.62
C TYR A 397 -10.07 0.02 9.50
N TYR A 398 -8.81 -0.40 9.46
CA TYR A 398 -8.31 -1.56 10.19
C TYR A 398 -7.57 -1.14 11.46
N VAL A 399 -8.05 -1.64 12.59
CA VAL A 399 -7.47 -1.40 13.92
C VAL A 399 -6.74 -2.65 14.37
N TYR A 400 -5.43 -2.53 14.54
CA TYR A 400 -4.55 -3.61 14.97
C TYR A 400 -4.00 -3.32 16.36
N ASP A 401 -4.04 -4.30 17.25
CA ASP A 401 -3.38 -4.17 18.55
C ASP A 401 -1.86 -4.37 18.44
N HIS A 402 -1.41 -5.22 17.50
CA HIS A 402 0.01 -5.51 17.25
C HIS A 402 0.54 -4.94 15.93
N PHE A 403 0.06 -3.78 15.47
CA PHE A 403 0.60 -3.15 14.25
C PHE A 403 2.13 -3.08 14.30
N CYS A 404 2.79 -3.64 13.29
CA CYS A 404 4.24 -3.81 13.27
C CYS A 404 5.02 -2.51 13.52
N GLU A 405 4.49 -1.38 13.04
CA GLU A 405 5.04 -0.05 13.29
C GLU A 405 4.39 0.59 14.52
N ASN A 406 5.15 0.82 15.59
CA ASN A 406 4.61 1.39 16.83
C ASN A 406 3.41 0.57 17.40
N PRO A 407 3.67 -0.69 17.83
CA PRO A 407 2.63 -1.58 18.34
C PRO A 407 1.79 -0.93 19.44
N GLY A 408 0.49 -1.14 19.39
CA GLY A 408 -0.46 -0.63 20.37
C GLY A 408 -0.83 0.86 20.24
N ASN A 409 -0.23 1.65 19.35
CA ASN A 409 -0.62 3.08 19.23
C ASN A 409 -2.07 3.27 18.77
N GLN A 410 -2.60 2.34 17.96
CA GLN A 410 -4.02 2.31 17.61
C GLN A 410 -4.94 1.92 18.78
N CYS A 411 -4.39 1.42 19.90
CA CYS A 411 -5.20 1.13 21.09
C CYS A 411 -5.88 2.37 21.66
N TYR A 412 -5.33 3.57 21.41
CA TYR A 412 -5.99 4.82 21.80
C TYR A 412 -7.30 5.09 21.05
N LEU A 413 -7.63 4.34 19.99
CA LEU A 413 -8.93 4.43 19.33
C LEU A 413 -10.07 3.81 20.16
N TYR A 414 -9.75 2.98 21.15
CA TYR A 414 -10.73 2.38 22.05
C TYR A 414 -11.02 3.32 23.24
N GLY A 415 -12.20 3.17 23.84
CA GLY A 415 -12.52 3.82 25.11
C GLY A 415 -11.71 3.24 26.27
N ALA A 416 -11.81 3.84 27.46
CA ALA A 416 -10.88 3.63 28.58
C ALA A 416 -10.54 2.15 28.86
N THR A 417 -11.54 1.29 28.95
CA THR A 417 -11.37 -0.15 29.21
C THR A 417 -10.73 -0.87 28.02
N GLY A 418 -11.30 -0.71 26.82
CA GLY A 418 -10.76 -1.37 25.62
C GLY A 418 -9.34 -0.93 25.28
N CYS A 419 -8.99 0.33 25.53
CA CYS A 419 -7.65 0.88 25.31
C CYS A 419 -6.63 0.24 26.25
N SER A 420 -6.94 0.19 27.54
CA SER A 420 -6.04 -0.42 28.55
C SER A 420 -5.81 -1.91 28.26
N ASP A 421 -6.87 -2.64 27.92
CA ASP A 421 -6.78 -4.06 27.57
C ASP A 421 -5.98 -4.28 26.29
N CYS A 422 -6.17 -3.42 25.28
CA CYS A 422 -5.43 -3.47 24.03
C CYS A 422 -3.93 -3.20 24.24
N ILE A 423 -3.55 -2.18 25.02
CA ILE A 423 -2.14 -1.89 25.34
C ILE A 423 -1.51 -3.06 26.10
N ALA A 424 -2.24 -3.67 27.03
CA ALA A 424 -1.74 -4.84 27.75
C ALA A 424 -1.49 -6.04 26.81
N ARG A 425 -2.37 -6.25 25.83
CA ARG A 425 -2.21 -7.33 24.83
C ARG A 425 -1.08 -7.05 23.85
N SER A 426 -0.91 -5.81 23.40
CA SER A 426 0.09 -5.42 22.38
C SER A 426 1.54 -5.63 22.83
N LYS A 427 1.77 -5.78 24.15
CA LYS A 427 3.10 -5.87 24.78
C LYS A 427 3.99 -4.65 24.52
N ALA A 428 3.39 -3.52 24.11
CA ALA A 428 4.12 -2.30 23.86
C ALA A 428 4.60 -1.66 25.18
N VAL A 429 5.92 -1.69 25.41
CA VAL A 429 6.52 -1.21 26.68
C VAL A 429 6.57 0.31 26.80
N GLN A 430 6.39 1.04 25.69
CA GLN A 430 6.50 2.50 25.65
C GLN A 430 5.15 3.21 25.76
N LEU A 431 4.03 2.47 25.74
CA LEU A 431 2.70 3.04 25.81
C LEU A 431 2.16 3.04 27.24
N ASN A 432 1.43 4.09 27.60
CA ASN A 432 0.91 4.30 28.93
C ASN A 432 -0.62 4.31 28.93
N ALA A 433 -1.23 3.28 29.53
CA ALA A 433 -2.67 3.16 29.67
C ALA A 433 -3.33 4.32 30.44
N ALA A 434 -2.58 5.09 31.25
CA ALA A 434 -3.10 6.29 31.88
C ALA A 434 -3.47 7.40 30.87
N ASN A 435 -2.98 7.31 29.63
CA ASN A 435 -3.33 8.22 28.55
C ASN A 435 -4.56 7.77 27.76
N CYS A 436 -5.18 6.64 28.11
CA CYS A 436 -6.42 6.19 27.49
C CYS A 436 -7.56 7.19 27.74
N GLY A 437 -8.21 7.61 26.64
CA GLY A 437 -9.38 8.49 26.70
C GLY A 437 -10.63 7.76 27.20
N GLN A 438 -11.67 8.50 27.55
CA GLN A 438 -12.95 7.88 27.93
C GLN A 438 -13.71 7.39 26.70
N LEU A 439 -13.61 8.14 25.60
CA LEU A 439 -14.36 7.88 24.38
C LEU A 439 -13.58 7.05 23.37
N SER A 440 -14.34 6.32 22.57
CA SER A 440 -13.87 5.43 21.52
C SER A 440 -14.16 5.98 20.13
N TYR A 441 -13.63 5.32 19.10
CA TYR A 441 -13.97 5.61 17.72
C TYR A 441 -15.47 5.40 17.46
N HIS A 442 -16.13 4.46 18.16
CA HIS A 442 -17.57 4.23 18.01
C HIS A 442 -18.36 5.47 18.44
N ASP A 443 -17.97 6.11 19.55
CA ASP A 443 -18.60 7.34 20.02
C ASP A 443 -18.42 8.48 19.02
N MET A 444 -17.23 8.60 18.42
CA MET A 444 -16.96 9.61 17.39
C MET A 444 -17.75 9.35 16.11
N VAL A 445 -17.82 8.09 15.66
CA VAL A 445 -18.63 7.71 14.50
C VAL A 445 -20.11 7.99 14.76
N GLN A 446 -20.64 7.59 15.91
CA GLN A 446 -22.02 7.87 16.28
C GLN A 446 -22.32 9.37 16.33
N ARG A 447 -21.40 10.17 16.88
CA ARG A 447 -21.55 11.62 16.99
C ARG A 447 -21.58 12.32 15.64
N PHE A 448 -20.64 11.99 14.75
CA PHE A 448 -20.43 12.74 13.50
C PHE A 448 -21.06 12.11 12.25
N ASN A 449 -21.49 10.85 12.31
CA ASN A 449 -22.13 10.21 11.16
C ASN A 449 -23.36 11.01 10.69
N SER A 450 -23.51 11.15 9.38
CA SER A 450 -24.57 11.95 8.75
C SER A 450 -24.55 13.45 9.07
N MET A 451 -23.52 13.97 9.77
CA MET A 451 -23.31 15.41 9.92
C MET A 451 -22.60 16.01 8.70
N PRO A 452 -22.73 17.33 8.47
CA PRO A 452 -21.90 18.02 7.49
C PRO A 452 -20.41 17.83 7.78
N ALA A 453 -19.60 17.59 6.75
CA ALA A 453 -18.14 17.43 6.88
C ALA A 453 -17.47 18.66 7.55
N GLN A 454 -18.03 19.85 7.32
CA GLN A 454 -17.65 21.09 7.99
C GLN A 454 -17.65 20.99 9.52
N ALA A 455 -18.58 20.23 10.12
CA ALA A 455 -18.65 20.10 11.57
C ALA A 455 -17.39 19.42 12.14
N LEU A 456 -17.00 18.28 11.57
CA LEU A 456 -15.78 17.57 11.97
C LEU A 456 -14.52 18.35 11.60
N TYR A 457 -14.46 18.93 10.40
CA TYR A 457 -13.32 19.74 9.98
C TYR A 457 -13.06 20.92 10.94
N SER A 458 -14.10 21.70 11.26
CA SER A 458 -13.97 22.83 12.19
C SER A 458 -13.51 22.38 13.57
N ALA A 459 -14.05 21.26 14.06
CA ALA A 459 -13.70 20.73 15.38
C ALA A 459 -12.25 20.21 15.44
N LEU A 460 -11.78 19.51 14.40
CA LEU A 460 -10.40 19.07 14.28
C LEU A 460 -9.42 20.24 14.10
N LYS A 461 -9.83 21.31 13.40
CA LYS A 461 -8.96 22.47 13.15
C LYS A 461 -8.64 23.24 14.44
N THR A 462 -9.59 23.27 15.37
CA THR A 462 -9.48 24.00 16.65
C THR A 462 -9.20 23.09 17.84
N VAL A 463 -9.00 21.79 17.62
CA VAL A 463 -8.74 20.84 18.71
C VAL A 463 -7.53 21.31 19.53
N ALA A 464 -7.72 21.30 20.85
CA ALA A 464 -6.67 21.67 21.77
C ALA A 464 -5.53 20.65 21.76
N GLY A 465 -4.37 21.10 22.19
CA GLY A 465 -3.22 20.22 22.40
C GLY A 465 -3.42 19.22 23.56
N PRO A 466 -2.43 18.33 23.77
CA PRO A 466 -2.36 17.46 24.94
C PRO A 466 -2.43 18.27 26.26
N PRO A 467 -2.79 17.65 27.41
CA PRO A 467 -2.71 16.21 27.70
C PRO A 467 -3.99 15.41 27.39
N LYS A 468 -5.10 16.06 27.03
CA LYS A 468 -6.35 15.32 26.76
C LYS A 468 -6.29 14.66 25.38
N THR A 469 -6.97 13.53 25.27
CA THR A 469 -7.15 12.82 23.99
C THR A 469 -8.04 13.63 23.05
N VAL A 470 -7.87 13.43 21.74
CA VAL A 470 -8.66 14.13 20.71
C VAL A 470 -10.14 13.82 20.88
N PHE A 471 -10.51 12.54 21.07
CA PHE A 471 -11.92 12.13 21.20
C PHE A 471 -12.60 12.80 22.40
N ASP A 472 -11.93 12.86 23.55
CA ASP A 472 -12.48 13.52 24.75
C ASP A 472 -12.60 15.05 24.57
N LEU A 473 -11.64 15.66 23.87
CA LEU A 473 -11.66 17.10 23.58
C LEU A 473 -12.81 17.46 22.63
N LEU A 474 -13.02 16.67 21.59
CA LEU A 474 -14.13 16.87 20.65
C LEU A 474 -15.50 16.64 21.29
N ALA A 475 -15.57 15.79 22.31
CA ALA A 475 -16.81 15.55 23.03
C ALA A 475 -17.26 16.71 23.93
N ALA A 476 -16.29 17.43 24.48
CA ALA A 476 -16.52 18.58 25.36
C ALA A 476 -16.80 19.89 24.60
N ALA A 477 -16.47 19.95 23.32
CA ALA A 477 -16.79 21.05 22.39
C ALA A 477 -18.21 20.88 21.83
#